data_AF-A0A0Q8CN29-F1
#
_entry.id   AF-A0A0Q8CN29-F1
#
_cell.length_a   1.000
_cell.length_b   1.000
_cell.length_c   1.000
_cell.angle_alpha   90.00
_cell.angle_beta   90.00
_cell.angle_gamma   90.00
#
_symmetry.space_group_name_H-M   'P 1'
#
loop_
_entity.id
_entity.type
_entity.pdbx_description
1 polymer ?
#
loop_
_entity_poly.entity_id
_entity_poly.type
_entity_poly.pdbx_seq_one_letter_code
_entity_poly.pdbx_strand_id
1 'polypeptide(L)'
;MRDDPLVRASAELALAFGGSKHNPDYAVLRACIDAYFERGQALHALRLSHNYAYAMHAETTAFQERHAFSPTQWRADYARLCLQHLGDARTGLD
;
A
#
# COMPACT_ATOMS: atom_id res chain seq x y z
N MET A 1 -2.81 -19.03 -7.47
CA MET A 1 -2.56 -17.80 -8.26
C MET A 1 -3.86 -17.13 -8.72
N ARG A 2 -4.87 -17.84 -9.22
CA ARG A 2 -6.15 -17.22 -9.64
C ARG A 2 -6.92 -16.52 -8.51
N ASP A 3 -6.82 -17.01 -7.28
CA ASP A 3 -7.47 -16.38 -6.12
C ASP A 3 -6.61 -15.32 -5.44
N ASP A 4 -5.45 -14.95 -5.98
CA ASP A 4 -4.66 -13.88 -5.41
C ASP A 4 -5.37 -12.52 -5.61
N PRO A 5 -5.53 -11.67 -4.56
CA PRO A 5 -6.26 -10.41 -4.65
C PRO A 5 -5.72 -9.48 -5.75
N LEU A 6 -4.40 -9.34 -5.84
CA LEU A 6 -3.76 -8.47 -6.81
C LEU A 6 -3.87 -9.04 -8.23
N VAL A 7 -3.75 -10.35 -8.40
CA VAL A 7 -3.95 -11.01 -9.70
C VAL A 7 -5.38 -10.84 -10.19
N ARG A 8 -6.39 -10.89 -9.32
CA ARG A 8 -7.78 -10.65 -9.70
C ARG A 8 -8.03 -9.21 -10.11
N ALA A 9 -7.41 -8.27 -9.38
CA ALA A 9 -7.53 -6.84 -9.64
C ALA A 9 -6.66 -6.36 -10.81
N SER A 10 -5.78 -7.20 -11.37
CA SER A 10 -4.77 -6.76 -12.35
C SER A 10 -5.37 -6.16 -13.62
N ALA A 11 -6.57 -6.59 -14.02
CA ALA A 11 -7.27 -6.05 -15.19
C ALA A 11 -7.81 -4.63 -14.97
N GLU A 12 -7.97 -4.21 -13.72
CA GLU A 12 -8.47 -2.89 -13.32
C GLU A 12 -7.35 -1.89 -13.06
N LEU A 13 -6.10 -2.36 -12.93
CA LEU A 13 -4.94 -1.55 -12.61
C LEU A 13 -4.31 -0.97 -13.89
N ALA A 14 -4.33 0.35 -14.02
CA ALA A 14 -3.61 1.05 -15.09
C ALA A 14 -2.12 1.20 -14.77
N LEU A 15 -1.77 1.20 -13.48
CA LEU A 15 -0.42 1.43 -12.94
C LEU A 15 0.19 2.76 -13.44
N ALA A 16 -0.66 3.77 -13.62
CA ALA A 16 -0.29 5.08 -14.15
C ALA A 16 -0.15 6.08 -13.00
N PHE A 17 1.04 6.15 -12.40
CA PHE A 17 1.34 7.04 -11.26
C PHE A 17 1.88 8.39 -11.72
N GLY A 18 1.46 9.46 -11.04
CA GLY A 18 1.83 10.85 -11.36
C GLY A 18 0.96 11.49 -12.45
N GLY A 19 0.82 12.82 -12.39
CA GLY A 19 0.20 13.63 -13.44
C GLY A 19 -1.32 13.54 -13.56
N SER A 20 -1.99 12.63 -12.83
CA SER A 20 -3.45 12.55 -12.78
C SER A 20 -4.01 13.08 -11.47
N LYS A 21 -5.07 13.88 -11.54
CA LYS A 21 -5.78 14.38 -10.35
C LYS A 21 -6.53 13.27 -9.62
N HIS A 22 -6.96 12.25 -10.35
CA HIS A 22 -7.69 11.08 -9.84
C HIS A 22 -7.03 9.82 -10.40
N ASN A 23 -6.61 8.93 -9.51
CA ASN A 23 -6.10 7.62 -9.89
C ASN A 23 -6.81 6.53 -9.05
N PRO A 24 -7.67 5.69 -9.67
CA PRO A 24 -8.39 4.63 -8.96
C PRO A 24 -7.47 3.51 -8.48
N ASP A 25 -6.27 3.35 -9.06
CA ASP A 25 -5.32 2.30 -8.72
C ASP A 25 -5.02 2.29 -7.21
N TYR A 26 -4.89 3.47 -6.58
CA TYR A 26 -4.64 3.56 -5.14
C TYR A 26 -5.76 2.98 -4.28
N ALA A 27 -7.02 3.08 -4.72
CA ALA A 27 -8.13 2.45 -4.01
C ALA A 27 -8.10 0.93 -4.18
N VAL A 28 -7.84 0.45 -5.40
CA VAL A 28 -7.72 -0.98 -5.71
C VAL A 28 -6.56 -1.62 -4.93
N LEU A 29 -5.40 -0.95 -4.87
CA LEU A 29 -4.23 -1.41 -4.13
C LEU A 29 -4.52 -1.51 -2.63
N ARG A 30 -5.22 -0.54 -2.03
CA ARG A 30 -5.65 -0.60 -0.62
C ARG A 30 -6.58 -1.78 -0.37
N ALA A 31 -7.58 -1.99 -1.21
CA ALA A 31 -8.47 -3.15 -1.09
C ALA A 31 -7.70 -4.49 -1.17
N CYS A 32 -6.67 -4.57 -2.02
CA CYS A 32 -5.80 -5.74 -2.08
C CYS A 32 -4.97 -5.93 -0.79
N ILE A 33 -4.42 -4.84 -0.23
CA ILE A 33 -3.68 -4.86 1.05
C ILE A 33 -4.57 -5.40 2.17
N ASP A 34 -5.79 -4.87 2.30
CA ASP A 34 -6.75 -5.30 3.31
C ASP A 34 -7.11 -6.78 3.15
N ALA A 35 -7.40 -7.21 1.91
CA ALA A 35 -7.69 -8.61 1.61
C ALA A 35 -6.53 -9.56 1.95
N TYR A 36 -5.28 -9.13 1.78
CA TYR A 36 -4.13 -9.93 2.20
C TYR A 36 -4.05 -10.05 3.73
N PHE A 37 -4.32 -8.99 4.48
CA PHE A 37 -4.36 -9.04 5.94
C PHE A 37 -5.48 -9.95 6.46
N GLU A 38 -6.69 -9.83 5.91
CA GLU A 38 -7.85 -10.67 6.26
C GLU A 38 -7.56 -12.17 6.04
N ARG A 39 -6.74 -12.50 5.05
CA ARG A 39 -6.33 -13.88 4.73
C ARG A 39 -5.12 -14.37 5.51
N GLY A 40 -4.60 -13.58 6.45
CA GLY A 40 -3.37 -13.90 7.19
C GLY A 40 -2.10 -13.86 6.34
N GLN A 41 -2.16 -13.27 5.14
CA GLN A 41 -1.04 -13.20 4.19
C GLN A 41 -0.19 -11.94 4.41
N ALA A 42 0.23 -11.71 5.67
CA ALA A 42 0.84 -10.46 6.10
C ALA A 42 2.06 -10.03 5.27
N LEU A 43 2.91 -10.96 4.83
CA LEU A 43 4.07 -10.63 4.00
C LEU A 43 3.68 -10.00 2.65
N HIS A 44 2.59 -10.47 2.03
CA HIS A 44 2.08 -9.91 0.78
C HIS A 44 1.46 -8.52 1.03
N ALA A 45 0.69 -8.40 2.12
CA ALA A 45 0.11 -7.12 2.54
C ALA A 45 1.18 -6.05 2.78
N LEU A 46 2.24 -6.39 3.54
CA LEU A 46 3.35 -5.48 3.84
C LEU A 46 4.10 -5.07 2.58
N ARG A 47 4.45 -6.02 1.69
CA ARG A 47 5.11 -5.71 0.42
C ARG A 47 4.29 -4.76 -0.44
N LEU A 48 2.99 -5.02 -0.57
CA LEU A 48 2.11 -4.17 -1.37
C LEU A 48 1.90 -2.80 -0.73
N SER A 49 1.78 -2.74 0.60
CA SER A 49 1.69 -1.48 1.37
C SER A 49 2.93 -0.60 1.19
N HIS A 50 4.13 -1.20 1.17
CA HIS A 50 5.36 -0.47 0.89
C HIS A 50 5.38 0.11 -0.53
N ASN A 51 5.00 -0.68 -1.54
CA ASN A 51 4.93 -0.19 -2.93
C ASN A 51 3.86 0.90 -3.10
N TYR A 52 2.71 0.74 -2.45
CA TYR A 52 1.66 1.75 -2.41
C TYR A 52 2.19 3.06 -1.83
N ALA A 53 2.89 3.01 -0.69
CA ALA A 53 3.42 4.20 -0.04
C ALA A 53 4.53 4.87 -0.85
N TYR A 54 5.39 4.07 -1.49
CA TYR A 54 6.39 4.58 -2.42
C TYR A 54 5.75 5.38 -3.57
N ALA A 55 4.74 4.81 -4.21
CA ALA A 55 4.01 5.50 -5.29
C ALA A 55 3.24 6.73 -4.77
N MET A 56 2.58 6.64 -3.61
CA MET A 56 1.81 7.74 -3.03
C MET A 56 2.72 8.90 -2.59
N HIS A 57 3.92 8.61 -2.10
CA HIS A 57 4.88 9.62 -1.68
C HIS A 57 5.37 10.50 -2.84
N ALA A 58 5.40 9.95 -4.06
CA ALA A 58 5.75 10.69 -5.27
C ALA A 58 4.61 11.60 -5.77
N GLU A 59 3.38 11.41 -5.29
CA GLU A 59 2.25 12.27 -5.65
C GLU A 59 2.29 13.61 -4.91
N THR A 60 1.58 14.60 -5.46
CA THR A 60 1.46 15.92 -4.83
C THR A 60 0.83 15.85 -3.43
N THR A 61 1.19 16.77 -2.53
CA THR A 61 0.61 16.83 -1.17
C THR A 61 -0.92 16.85 -1.17
N ALA A 62 -1.54 17.63 -2.05
CA ALA A 62 -3.00 17.69 -2.16
C ALA A 62 -3.62 16.35 -2.61
N PHE A 63 -2.89 15.53 -3.37
CA PHE A 63 -3.33 14.18 -3.72
C PHE A 63 -3.23 13.24 -2.51
N GLN A 64 -2.12 13.30 -1.77
CA GLN A 64 -1.92 12.52 -0.54
C GLN A 64 -3.03 12.82 0.48
N GLU A 65 -3.38 14.11 0.68
CA GLU A 65 -4.47 14.53 1.57
C GLU A 65 -5.84 13.99 1.16
N ARG A 66 -6.17 14.02 -0.15
CA ARG A 66 -7.41 13.41 -0.67
C ARG A 66 -7.49 11.90 -0.38
N HIS A 67 -6.34 11.25 -0.29
CA HIS A 67 -6.21 9.83 0.02
C HIS A 67 -6.02 9.56 1.52
N ALA A 68 -6.13 10.58 2.38
CA ALA A 68 -5.86 10.51 3.81
C ALA A 68 -4.50 9.89 4.15
N PHE A 69 -3.50 10.12 3.27
CA PHE A 69 -2.17 9.57 3.43
C PHE A 69 -1.25 10.57 4.14
N SER A 70 -0.64 10.11 5.23
CA SER A 70 0.44 10.82 5.92
C SER A 70 1.69 9.93 5.93
N PRO A 71 2.81 10.36 5.33
CA PRO A 71 4.04 9.57 5.32
C PRO A 71 4.52 9.19 6.73
N THR A 72 4.35 10.11 7.70
CA THR A 72 4.76 9.88 9.10
C THR A 72 3.87 8.86 9.78
N GLN A 73 2.55 8.95 9.62
CA GLN A 73 1.62 7.97 10.19
C GLN A 73 1.81 6.60 9.54
N TRP A 74 1.93 6.57 8.20
CA TRP A 74 2.17 5.34 7.47
C TRP A 74 3.45 4.63 7.92
N ARG A 75 4.57 5.35 8.11
CA ARG A 75 5.82 4.75 8.63
C ARG A 75 5.64 4.14 10.03
N ALA A 76 4.95 4.83 10.92
CA ALA A 76 4.68 4.33 12.27
C ALA A 76 3.80 3.06 12.25
N ASP A 77 2.74 3.07 11.45
CA ASP A 77 1.87 1.90 11.28
C ASP A 77 2.58 0.74 10.59
N TYR A 78 3.38 1.01 9.56
CA TYR A 78 4.16 0.01 8.86
C TYR A 78 5.18 -0.66 9.78
N ALA A 79 5.89 0.10 10.60
CA ALA A 79 6.83 -0.44 11.58
C ALA A 79 6.13 -1.32 12.63
N ARG A 80 4.96 -0.87 13.13
CA ARG A 80 4.13 -1.66 14.05
C ARG A 80 3.67 -2.98 13.41
N LEU A 81 3.20 -2.95 12.17
CA LEU A 81 2.74 -4.14 11.44
C LEU A 81 3.91 -5.09 11.12
N CYS A 82 5.08 -4.56 10.74
CA CYS A 82 6.29 -5.36 10.56
C CYS A 82 6.71 -6.05 11.86
N LEU A 83 6.73 -5.32 12.99
CA LEU A 83 7.02 -5.93 14.28
C LEU A 83 6.03 -7.03 14.65
N GLN A 84 4.73 -6.77 14.46
CA GLN A 84 3.65 -7.70 14.77
C GLN A 84 3.72 -9.00 13.95
N HIS A 85 4.02 -8.90 12.65
CA HIS A 85 3.91 -10.04 11.73
C HIS A 85 5.25 -10.68 11.35
N LEU A 86 6.36 -9.95 11.48
CA LEU A 86 7.70 -10.39 11.09
C LEU A 86 8.69 -10.44 12.26
N GLY A 87 8.34 -9.89 13.43
CA GLY A 87 9.24 -9.80 14.58
C GLY A 87 10.35 -8.76 14.45
N ASP A 88 10.27 -7.89 13.44
CA ASP A 88 11.24 -6.84 13.14
C ASP A 88 10.50 -5.59 12.68
N ALA A 89 10.73 -4.45 13.35
CA ALA A 89 10.04 -3.20 13.07
C ALA A 89 10.51 -2.48 11.80
N ARG A 90 11.62 -2.91 11.17
CA ARG A 90 12.15 -2.33 9.92
C ARG A 90 12.39 -0.81 10.00
N THR A 91 12.76 -0.30 11.19
CA THR A 91 12.88 1.14 11.48
C THR A 91 14.17 1.80 10.97
N GLY A 92 15.08 1.05 10.34
CA GLY A 92 16.38 1.55 9.86
C GLY A 92 16.45 1.79 8.35
N LEU A 93 15.30 2.00 7.69
CA LEU A 93 15.24 2.39 6.27
C LEU A 93 15.19 3.91 6.20
N ASP A 94 16.36 4.53 6.30
CA ASP A 94 16.58 5.95 6.02
C ASP A 94 16.89 6.16 4.52
#